data_AF-A0A9W8I753-F1
#
_entry.id   AF-A0A9W8I753-F1
#
_cell.length_a   1.000
_cell.length_b   1.000
_cell.length_c   1.000
_cell.angle_alpha   90.00
_cell.angle_beta   90.00
_cell.angle_gamma   90.00
#
_symmetry.space_group_name_H-M   'P 1'
#
loop_
_entity.id
_entity.type
_entity.pdbx_description
1 polymer ?
#
loop_
_entity_poly.entity_id
_entity_poly.type
_entity_poly.pdbx_seq_one_letter_code
_entity_poly.pdbx_strand_id
1 'polypeptide(L)'
;LPELTLRATAIIEHGKLQFTSDDIFQRQRAAVGKRSDFVDLPKDYSTYLQFGNSENARFQVQCVVDPLSERAQKWIPILQTLLTLPEVTLGIWLNPRYKTQELPVSRFYRYFWPSSLEFAENGDSKVAHSVEFTDIPADPLLTLGMDVPPAWLVTAVDSVHDLDNIRLSSVHTADISATYKLAHILVEGHLLDTYALSPARGLEVQLGTFKRPAITDTIVMANLGYLQLKANPGVWQFSIRPGRSADIYRMDHVSYGRWDYAAAKQATNEDTRAVLVTSFCGTTIFPLVSKRPGKEAEELLQDSPSSVPQPNSESTSGLWNKFKGAFG
;
A
#
# COMPACT_ATOMS: atom_id res chain seq x y z
N LEU A 1 11.30 -29.65 0.94
CA LEU A 1 9.94 -29.42 0.40
C LEU A 1 9.22 -28.29 1.14
N PRO A 2 8.82 -28.39 2.42
CA PRO A 2 8.07 -27.32 3.11
C PRO A 2 8.83 -26.00 3.20
N GLU A 3 10.15 -26.04 3.40
CA GLU A 3 10.99 -24.85 3.49
C GLU A 3 11.07 -24.08 2.16
N LEU A 4 11.18 -24.79 1.03
CA LEU A 4 11.25 -24.17 -0.28
C LEU A 4 9.91 -23.56 -0.67
N THR A 5 8.81 -24.26 -0.38
CA THR A 5 7.45 -23.71 -0.55
C THR A 5 7.26 -22.48 0.33
N LEU A 6 7.74 -22.49 1.57
CA LEU A 6 7.62 -21.36 2.49
C LEU A 6 8.44 -20.15 2.03
N ARG A 7 9.68 -20.35 1.58
CA ARG A 7 10.51 -19.27 1.03
C ARG A 7 9.94 -18.72 -0.27
N ALA A 8 9.49 -19.58 -1.19
CA ALA A 8 8.82 -19.16 -2.42
C ALA A 8 7.53 -18.40 -2.12
N THR A 9 6.75 -18.85 -1.14
CA THR A 9 5.51 -18.19 -0.72
C THR A 9 5.82 -16.84 -0.06
N ALA A 10 6.84 -16.74 0.79
CA ALA A 10 7.28 -15.47 1.37
C ALA A 10 7.68 -14.46 0.30
N ILE A 11 8.38 -14.89 -0.76
CA ILE A 11 8.75 -14.01 -1.86
C ILE A 11 7.54 -13.66 -2.75
N ILE A 12 6.61 -14.60 -2.97
CA ILE A 12 5.34 -14.31 -3.66
C ILE A 12 4.50 -13.33 -2.86
N GLU A 13 4.38 -13.51 -1.55
CA GLU A 13 3.70 -12.57 -0.64
C GLU A 13 4.41 -11.21 -0.64
N HIS A 14 5.74 -11.17 -0.73
CA HIS A 14 6.46 -9.91 -0.96
C HIS A 14 6.17 -9.29 -2.34
N GLY A 15 6.03 -10.09 -3.38
CA GLY A 15 5.48 -9.62 -4.65
C GLY A 15 4.09 -9.00 -4.46
N LYS A 16 3.21 -9.68 -3.72
CA LYS A 16 1.89 -9.11 -3.38
C LYS A 16 2.02 -7.79 -2.62
N LEU A 17 2.91 -7.67 -1.63
CA LEU A 17 3.19 -6.40 -0.92
C LEU A 17 3.47 -5.24 -1.88
N GLN A 18 4.15 -5.51 -2.99
CA GLN A 18 4.53 -4.50 -3.98
C GLN A 18 3.48 -4.25 -5.08
N PHE A 19 2.59 -5.21 -5.33
CA PHE A 19 1.70 -5.23 -6.50
C PHE A 19 0.21 -5.38 -6.18
N THR A 20 -0.21 -5.54 -4.93
CA THR A 20 -1.62 -5.43 -4.54
C THR A 20 -2.01 -3.96 -4.51
N SER A 21 -2.22 -3.38 -5.68
CA SER A 21 -3.44 -2.60 -5.84
C SER A 21 -4.53 -3.64 -6.08
N ASP A 22 -5.28 -4.01 -5.03
CA ASP A 22 -6.63 -4.59 -5.21
C ASP A 22 -7.49 -3.47 -5.80
N ASP A 23 -7.16 -3.09 -7.04
CA ASP A 23 -7.75 -1.98 -7.73
C ASP A 23 -9.10 -2.47 -8.24
N ILE A 24 -10.13 -1.72 -7.92
CA ILE A 24 -11.51 -1.92 -8.35
C ILE A 24 -11.63 -1.97 -9.88
N PHE A 25 -10.64 -1.41 -10.58
CA PHE A 25 -10.49 -1.47 -12.02
C PHE A 25 -9.93 -2.79 -12.55
N GLN A 26 -9.48 -3.70 -11.68
CA GLN A 26 -9.55 -5.13 -11.98
C GLN A 26 -11.03 -5.58 -11.90
N ARG A 27 -11.85 -5.04 -12.82
CA ARG A 27 -12.71 -5.95 -13.60
C ARG A 27 -11.78 -7.10 -13.93
N GLN A 28 -12.15 -8.33 -13.59
CA GLN A 28 -11.58 -9.48 -14.26
C GLN A 28 -11.54 -9.08 -15.73
N ARG A 29 -10.35 -8.69 -16.23
CA ARG A 29 -9.96 -9.05 -17.56
C ARG A 29 -10.19 -10.54 -17.47
N ALA A 30 -11.35 -10.99 -17.96
CA ALA A 30 -11.62 -12.39 -18.22
C ALA A 30 -10.28 -12.95 -18.59
N ALA A 31 -9.76 -13.91 -17.82
CA ALA A 31 -8.37 -14.32 -17.88
C ALA A 31 -7.98 -14.63 -19.33
N VAL A 32 -7.66 -13.59 -20.09
CA VAL A 32 -6.92 -13.61 -21.30
C VAL A 32 -5.53 -13.64 -20.71
N GLY A 33 -5.22 -14.80 -20.13
CA GLY A 33 -3.88 -15.34 -20.15
C GLY A 33 -3.51 -15.44 -21.63
N LYS A 34 -3.22 -14.30 -22.25
CA LYS A 34 -2.03 -14.26 -23.07
C LYS A 34 -0.92 -14.46 -22.06
N ARG A 35 -0.68 -15.75 -21.76
CA ARG A 35 0.67 -16.21 -21.49
C ARG A 35 1.43 -15.65 -22.68
N SER A 36 2.14 -14.56 -22.47
CA SER A 36 3.14 -14.14 -23.44
C SER A 36 4.12 -15.28 -23.40
N ASP A 37 3.98 -16.21 -24.34
CA ASP A 37 4.93 -17.30 -24.47
C ASP A 37 6.24 -16.64 -24.89
N PHE A 38 7.05 -16.32 -23.90
CA PHE A 38 8.43 -15.84 -24.04
C PHE A 38 9.32 -16.86 -24.79
N VAL A 39 8.75 -17.99 -25.19
CA VAL A 39 9.32 -19.02 -26.06
C VAL A 39 9.85 -18.40 -27.36
N ASP A 40 9.21 -17.35 -27.87
CA ASP A 40 9.55 -16.76 -29.18
C ASP A 40 10.51 -15.56 -29.11
N LEU A 41 10.99 -15.17 -27.92
CA LEU A 41 11.98 -14.10 -27.84
C LEU A 41 13.37 -14.62 -28.24
N PRO A 42 14.11 -13.88 -29.09
CA PRO A 42 15.47 -14.26 -29.46
C PRO A 42 16.34 -14.35 -28.21
N LYS A 43 17.06 -15.47 -28.08
CA LYS A 43 18.00 -15.73 -27.00
C LYS A 43 19.41 -15.42 -27.48
N ASP A 44 19.62 -14.15 -27.85
CA ASP A 44 20.93 -13.68 -28.27
C ASP A 44 21.82 -13.46 -27.06
N TYR A 45 23.10 -13.86 -27.14
CA TYR A 45 24.06 -13.74 -26.04
C TYR A 45 24.29 -12.29 -25.55
N SER A 46 23.92 -11.28 -26.35
CA SER A 46 24.10 -9.86 -26.01
C SER A 46 22.92 -9.25 -25.25
N THR A 47 21.72 -9.84 -25.33
CA THR A 47 20.48 -9.27 -24.78
C THR A 47 19.80 -10.21 -23.80
N TYR A 48 20.18 -11.49 -23.76
CA TYR A 48 19.58 -12.49 -22.87
C TYR A 48 20.61 -13.04 -21.87
N LEU A 49 20.23 -13.05 -20.60
CA LEU A 49 20.99 -13.61 -19.49
C LEU A 49 20.18 -14.73 -18.85
N GLN A 50 20.83 -15.87 -18.59
CA GLN A 50 20.19 -17.02 -17.94
C GLN A 50 20.97 -17.43 -16.69
N PHE A 51 20.23 -17.68 -15.61
CA PHE A 51 20.76 -18.09 -14.32
C PHE A 51 19.97 -19.30 -13.77
N GLY A 52 20.65 -20.14 -12.98
CA GLY A 52 20.10 -21.37 -12.40
C GLY A 52 20.13 -22.57 -13.36
N ASN A 53 19.78 -23.75 -12.84
CA ASN A 53 19.74 -24.99 -13.62
C ASN A 53 18.30 -25.31 -14.06
N SER A 54 18.05 -25.29 -15.37
CA SER A 54 16.73 -25.56 -15.98
C SER A 54 16.24 -26.98 -15.83
N GLU A 55 17.11 -27.97 -15.66
CA GLU A 55 16.69 -29.38 -15.55
C GLU A 55 16.03 -29.69 -14.20
N ASN A 56 16.47 -29.00 -13.14
CA ASN A 56 15.98 -29.19 -11.77
C ASN A 56 15.05 -28.05 -11.32
N ALA A 57 14.71 -27.12 -12.21
CA ALA A 57 13.91 -25.95 -11.87
C ALA A 57 12.44 -26.32 -11.67
N ARG A 58 11.89 -25.98 -10.50
CA ARG A 58 10.44 -26.00 -10.28
C ARG A 58 9.79 -24.68 -10.63
N PHE A 59 10.53 -23.58 -10.50
CA PHE A 59 10.09 -22.24 -10.83
C PHE A 59 10.96 -21.67 -11.94
N GLN A 60 10.31 -21.21 -13.00
CA GLN A 60 10.96 -20.51 -14.09
C GLN A 60 10.45 -19.07 -14.11
N VAL A 61 11.34 -18.14 -13.79
CA VAL A 61 11.08 -16.71 -13.78
C VAL A 61 11.66 -16.13 -15.06
N GLN A 62 10.85 -15.34 -15.76
CA GLN A 62 11.22 -14.73 -17.03
C GLN A 62 10.87 -13.25 -16.98
N CYS A 63 11.86 -12.39 -17.24
CA CYS A 63 11.73 -10.95 -17.05
C CYS A 63 12.31 -10.20 -18.25
N VAL A 64 11.62 -9.16 -18.68
CA VAL A 64 12.17 -8.16 -19.61
C VAL A 64 12.45 -6.91 -18.79
N VAL A 65 13.70 -6.48 -18.77
CA VAL A 65 14.18 -5.38 -17.93
C VAL A 65 14.81 -4.32 -18.81
N ASP A 66 14.40 -3.08 -18.62
CA ASP A 66 15.14 -1.93 -19.13
C ASP A 66 16.19 -1.54 -18.06
N PRO A 67 17.49 -1.78 -18.30
CA PRO A 67 18.54 -1.49 -17.32
C PRO A 67 18.67 0.01 -17.01
N LEU A 68 18.15 0.87 -17.88
CA LEU A 68 18.14 2.32 -17.68
C LEU A 68 16.90 2.79 -16.90
N SER A 69 16.02 1.89 -16.47
CA SER A 69 14.82 2.28 -15.70
C SER A 69 15.07 2.31 -14.20
N GLU A 70 14.51 3.29 -13.50
CA GLU A 70 14.53 3.33 -12.04
C GLU A 70 13.83 2.13 -11.39
N ARG A 71 12.87 1.52 -12.09
CA ARG A 71 12.18 0.29 -11.63
C ARG A 71 13.13 -0.91 -11.63
N ALA A 72 14.08 -0.98 -12.55
CA ALA A 72 15.08 -2.05 -12.57
C ALA A 72 15.92 -2.04 -11.28
N GLN A 73 16.24 -0.87 -10.73
CA GLN A 73 16.99 -0.74 -9.48
C GLN A 73 16.29 -1.47 -8.31
N LYS A 74 14.95 -1.49 -8.29
CA LYS A 74 14.15 -2.23 -7.30
C LYS A 74 14.06 -3.71 -7.60
N TRP A 75 13.82 -4.06 -8.86
CA TRP A 75 13.57 -5.44 -9.27
C TRP A 75 14.82 -6.32 -9.23
N ILE A 76 15.98 -5.80 -9.61
CA ILE A 76 17.20 -6.61 -9.71
C ILE A 76 17.58 -7.25 -8.37
N PRO A 77 17.63 -6.53 -7.21
CA PRO A 77 17.89 -7.15 -5.91
C PRO A 77 16.88 -8.23 -5.51
N ILE A 78 15.60 -8.05 -5.86
CA ILE A 78 14.54 -9.03 -5.59
C ILE A 78 14.77 -10.31 -6.40
N LEU A 79 15.10 -10.15 -7.69
CA LEU A 79 15.44 -11.26 -8.59
C LEU A 79 16.72 -11.98 -8.15
N GLN A 80 17.73 -11.25 -7.68
CA GLN A 80 18.94 -11.82 -7.08
C GLN A 80 18.62 -12.67 -5.84
N THR A 81 17.71 -12.20 -4.99
CA THR A 81 17.28 -12.99 -3.82
C THR A 81 16.53 -14.24 -4.24
N LEU A 82 15.66 -14.16 -5.26
CA LEU A 82 14.99 -15.34 -5.83
C LEU A 82 15.97 -16.40 -6.34
N LEU A 83 17.09 -15.97 -6.93
CA LEU A 83 18.14 -16.87 -7.41
C LEU A 83 18.89 -17.62 -6.31
N THR A 84 18.79 -17.19 -5.06
CA THR A 84 19.36 -17.95 -3.92
C THR A 84 18.59 -19.24 -3.63
N LEU A 85 17.39 -19.41 -4.20
CA LEU A 85 16.59 -20.62 -4.05
C LEU A 85 17.07 -21.70 -5.05
N PRO A 86 17.32 -22.94 -4.60
CA PRO A 86 17.98 -23.97 -5.41
C PRO A 86 17.16 -24.51 -6.59
N GLU A 87 15.84 -24.31 -6.60
CA GLU A 87 14.93 -24.82 -7.64
C GLU A 87 14.34 -23.69 -8.51
N VAL A 88 15.03 -22.54 -8.58
CA VAL A 88 14.62 -21.38 -9.38
C VAL A 88 15.56 -21.19 -10.58
N THR A 89 14.97 -20.92 -11.74
CA THR A 89 15.70 -20.39 -12.90
C THR A 89 15.21 -19.01 -13.27
N LEU A 90 16.13 -18.17 -13.73
CA LEU A 90 15.84 -16.81 -14.15
C LEU A 90 16.37 -16.57 -15.56
N GLY A 91 15.49 -16.18 -16.47
CA GLY A 91 15.83 -15.61 -17.77
C GLY A 91 15.55 -14.11 -17.77
N ILE A 92 16.55 -13.29 -18.08
CA ILE A 92 16.42 -11.83 -18.18
C ILE A 92 16.73 -11.40 -19.61
N TRP A 93 15.78 -10.73 -20.26
CA TRP A 93 16.02 -9.98 -21.48
C TRP A 93 16.25 -8.51 -21.15
N LEU A 94 17.36 -7.96 -21.63
CA LEU A 94 17.68 -6.54 -21.55
C LEU A 94 17.06 -5.82 -22.74
N ASN A 95 16.12 -4.92 -22.47
CA ASN A 95 15.45 -4.11 -23.48
C ASN A 95 15.57 -2.62 -23.14
N PRO A 96 16.76 -2.02 -23.34
CA PRO A 96 16.95 -0.60 -23.08
C PRO A 96 16.22 0.26 -24.10
N ARG A 97 15.75 1.44 -23.66
CA ARG A 97 15.25 2.46 -24.57
C ARG A 97 16.41 3.06 -25.37
N TYR A 98 16.31 3.01 -26.71
CA TYR A 98 17.34 3.54 -27.60
C TYR A 98 17.43 5.08 -27.61
N LYS A 99 16.31 5.77 -27.34
CA LYS A 99 16.25 7.23 -27.31
C LYS A 99 15.91 7.69 -25.89
N THR A 100 16.85 8.40 -25.28
CA THR A 100 16.63 9.06 -24.00
C THR A 100 17.07 10.51 -24.15
N GLN A 101 16.19 11.45 -23.83
CA GLN A 101 16.46 12.88 -23.91
C GLN A 101 17.14 13.42 -22.65
N GLU A 102 16.96 12.72 -21.53
CA GLU A 102 17.44 13.11 -20.19
C GLU A 102 18.24 11.97 -19.56
N LEU A 103 18.88 12.22 -18.41
CA LEU A 103 19.54 11.17 -17.65
C LEU A 103 18.46 10.17 -17.17
N PRO A 104 18.54 8.88 -17.54
CA PRO A 104 17.44 7.94 -17.33
C PRO A 104 17.29 7.48 -15.87
N VAL A 105 18.35 7.61 -15.06
CA VAL A 105 18.38 7.27 -13.64
C VAL A 105 18.95 8.44 -12.88
N SER A 106 18.16 9.02 -11.97
CA SER A 106 18.51 10.24 -11.23
C SER A 106 18.74 10.00 -9.73
N ARG A 107 18.78 8.73 -9.30
CA ARG A 107 18.83 8.35 -7.88
C ARG A 107 19.80 7.20 -7.61
N PHE A 108 20.36 7.20 -6.40
CA PHE A 108 20.99 6.03 -5.80
C PHE A 108 19.93 5.18 -5.11
N TYR A 109 20.03 3.86 -5.23
CA TYR A 109 19.02 2.95 -4.70
C TYR A 109 19.66 1.70 -4.08
N ARG A 110 19.14 1.32 -2.92
CA ARG A 110 19.50 0.09 -2.21
C ARG A 110 18.21 -0.56 -1.72
N TYR A 111 18.07 -1.86 -1.99
CA TYR A 111 16.93 -2.64 -1.53
C TYR A 111 17.34 -3.51 -0.35
N PHE A 112 16.60 -3.43 0.75
CA PHE A 112 16.82 -4.31 1.89
C PHE A 112 15.88 -5.52 1.83
N TRP A 113 16.42 -6.67 1.49
CA TRP A 113 15.70 -7.94 1.50
C TRP A 113 16.68 -9.11 1.70
N PRO A 114 16.96 -9.50 2.96
CA PRO A 114 17.90 -10.56 3.24
C PRO A 114 17.36 -11.91 2.76
N SER A 115 18.21 -12.71 2.10
CA SER A 115 17.87 -14.04 1.60
C SER A 115 17.83 -15.13 2.67
N SER A 116 18.45 -14.86 3.83
CA SER A 116 18.52 -15.77 4.97
C SER A 116 18.59 -15.00 6.29
N LEU A 117 18.24 -15.66 7.38
CA LEU A 117 18.39 -15.11 8.72
C LEU A 117 19.88 -15.17 9.11
N GLU A 118 20.44 -14.02 9.42
CA GLU A 118 21.78 -13.92 10.01
C GLU A 118 21.67 -13.91 11.53
N PHE A 119 22.59 -14.61 12.19
CA PHE A 119 22.70 -14.65 13.65
C PHE A 119 24.05 -14.09 14.09
N ALA A 120 24.05 -13.33 15.18
CA ALA A 120 25.25 -12.86 15.85
C ALA A 120 25.92 -14.02 16.60
N GLU A 121 27.18 -13.82 17.03
CA GLU A 121 27.97 -14.84 17.73
C GLU A 121 27.33 -15.31 19.04
N ASN A 122 26.49 -14.47 19.65
CA ASN A 122 25.74 -14.78 20.86
C ASN A 122 24.46 -15.61 20.60
N GLY A 123 24.16 -15.95 19.35
CA GLY A 123 22.97 -16.71 18.94
C GLY A 123 21.71 -15.86 18.74
N ASP A 124 21.76 -14.55 19.01
CA ASP A 124 20.66 -13.64 18.68
C ASP A 124 20.60 -13.41 17.18
N SER A 125 19.43 -13.03 16.66
CA SER A 125 19.35 -12.58 15.27
C SER A 125 20.20 -11.32 15.11
N LYS A 126 21.07 -11.30 14.09
CA LYS A 126 21.88 -10.14 13.75
C LYS A 126 20.94 -9.04 13.26
N VAL A 127 20.67 -8.05 14.10
CA VAL A 127 19.71 -6.95 13.88
C VAL A 127 20.24 -5.90 12.89
N ALA A 128 21.01 -6.31 11.87
CA ALA A 128 21.47 -5.38 10.85
C ALA A 128 20.35 -5.12 9.83
N HIS A 129 19.28 -4.47 10.28
CA HIS A 129 18.27 -3.85 9.42
C HIS A 129 18.70 -2.44 9.00
N SER A 130 20.00 -2.25 8.72
CA SER A 130 20.54 -1.00 8.21
C SER A 130 20.80 -1.12 6.71
N VAL A 131 20.58 -0.01 6.02
CA VAL A 131 20.98 0.15 4.62
C VAL A 131 22.07 1.21 4.60
N GLU A 132 23.24 0.82 4.12
CA GLU A 132 24.39 1.71 4.04
C GLU A 132 24.65 2.08 2.58
N PHE A 133 24.94 3.36 2.37
CA PHE A 133 25.40 3.86 1.09
C PHE A 133 26.83 4.34 1.26
N THR A 134 27.77 3.64 0.62
CA THR A 134 29.17 4.03 0.57
C THR A 134 29.46 4.80 -0.72
N ASP A 135 30.51 5.63 -0.68
CA ASP A 135 31.05 6.32 -1.86
C ASP A 135 30.03 7.20 -2.62
N ILE A 136 29.06 7.77 -1.91
CA ILE A 136 28.14 8.75 -2.49
C ILE A 136 28.90 10.06 -2.80
N PRO A 137 28.69 10.69 -3.97
CA PRO A 137 29.28 11.98 -4.30
C PRO A 137 28.95 13.06 -3.25
N ALA A 138 29.96 13.82 -2.82
CA ALA A 138 29.81 14.68 -1.65
C ALA A 138 29.07 16.00 -1.91
N ASP A 139 29.16 16.52 -3.14
CA ASP A 139 28.69 17.85 -3.50
C ASP A 139 27.20 18.00 -3.87
N PRO A 140 26.56 17.01 -4.54
CA PRO A 140 25.14 17.10 -4.86
C PRO A 140 24.27 17.24 -3.61
N LEU A 141 23.17 17.97 -3.77
CA LEU A 141 22.08 17.97 -2.79
C LEU A 141 21.24 16.72 -3.00
N LEU A 142 21.03 15.95 -1.93
CA LEU A 142 20.36 14.67 -1.94
C LEU A 142 19.16 14.69 -0.98
N THR A 143 18.16 13.88 -1.31
CA THR A 143 16.98 13.65 -0.47
C THR A 143 16.91 12.15 -0.16
N LEU A 144 16.75 11.79 1.10
CA LEU A 144 16.59 10.41 1.53
C LEU A 144 15.10 10.01 1.44
N GLY A 145 14.75 9.28 0.39
CA GLY A 145 13.42 8.71 0.19
C GLY A 145 13.34 7.24 0.59
N MET A 146 12.26 6.85 1.26
CA MET A 146 11.95 5.44 1.57
C MET A 146 10.96 4.88 0.54
N ASP A 147 11.37 3.86 -0.22
CA ASP A 147 10.50 3.10 -1.13
C ASP A 147 9.88 1.91 -0.40
N VAL A 148 8.70 2.11 0.17
CA VAL A 148 7.99 1.15 1.01
C VAL A 148 6.72 0.64 0.34
N PRO A 149 6.19 -0.55 0.73
CA PRO A 149 4.88 -1.00 0.29
C PRO A 149 3.78 0.06 0.50
N PRO A 150 2.78 0.16 -0.39
CA PRO A 150 1.75 1.19 -0.31
C PRO A 150 0.92 1.13 0.98
N ALA A 151 0.75 -0.07 1.54
CA ALA A 151 0.03 -0.29 2.79
C ALA A 151 0.80 0.19 4.04
N TRP A 152 2.05 0.65 3.91
CA TRP A 152 2.91 1.00 5.04
C TRP A 152 2.94 2.51 5.27
N LEU A 153 2.67 2.93 6.50
CA LEU A 153 2.91 4.30 6.95
C LEU A 153 4.20 4.34 7.75
N VAL A 154 5.27 4.81 7.11
CA VAL A 154 6.61 4.91 7.68
C VAL A 154 6.92 6.36 8.04
N THR A 155 7.52 6.57 9.21
CA THR A 155 7.91 7.89 9.71
C THR A 155 9.34 7.88 10.21
N ALA A 156 10.10 8.95 9.97
CA ALA A 156 11.40 9.15 10.61
C ALA A 156 11.21 9.37 12.11
N VAL A 157 11.96 8.64 12.94
CA VAL A 157 11.89 8.73 14.41
C VAL A 157 13.14 9.37 15.00
N ASP A 158 14.29 9.12 14.38
CA ASP A 158 15.57 9.67 14.84
C ASP A 158 16.41 10.08 13.63
N SER A 159 16.81 11.35 13.61
CA SER A 159 17.76 11.92 12.65
C SER A 159 18.25 13.25 13.20
N VAL A 160 19.57 13.44 13.24
CA VAL A 160 20.18 14.74 13.57
C VAL A 160 20.12 15.70 12.39
N HIS A 161 20.07 15.15 11.17
CA HIS A 161 20.17 15.91 9.92
C HIS A 161 18.80 16.07 9.24
N ASP A 162 18.70 17.12 8.41
CA ASP A 162 17.58 17.29 7.49
C ASP A 162 17.70 16.29 6.33
N LEU A 163 16.74 15.35 6.27
CA LEU A 163 16.74 14.26 5.30
C LEU A 163 16.32 14.70 3.89
N ASP A 164 15.71 15.88 3.77
CA ASP A 164 15.30 16.44 2.48
C ASP A 164 16.42 17.23 1.81
N ASN A 165 17.41 17.71 2.59
CA ASN A 165 18.50 18.58 2.14
C ASN A 165 19.89 18.08 2.57
N ILE A 166 20.23 16.86 2.18
CA ILE A 166 21.51 16.23 2.50
C ILE A 166 22.60 16.73 1.53
N ARG A 167 23.61 17.41 2.06
CA ARG A 167 24.84 17.75 1.32
C ARG A 167 26.06 17.27 2.11
N LEU A 168 26.65 16.16 1.69
CA LEU A 168 27.74 15.51 2.43
C LEU A 168 28.97 16.41 2.58
N SER A 169 29.28 17.29 1.63
CA SER A 169 30.40 18.24 1.75
C SER A 169 30.22 19.30 2.85
N SER A 170 29.00 19.47 3.38
CA SER A 170 28.71 20.37 4.50
C SER A 170 28.71 19.67 5.87
N VAL A 171 28.81 18.35 5.91
CA VAL A 171 28.81 17.57 7.15
C VAL A 171 30.26 17.37 7.62
N HIS A 172 30.60 17.92 8.79
CA HIS A 172 31.96 17.92 9.33
C HIS A 172 32.29 16.69 10.21
N THR A 173 31.28 15.90 10.60
CA THR A 173 31.38 14.68 11.41
C THR A 173 30.93 13.45 10.61
N ALA A 174 31.14 12.26 11.19
CA ALA A 174 30.85 10.93 10.65
C ALA A 174 29.47 10.77 9.97
N ASP A 175 29.35 9.66 9.25
CA ASP A 175 28.19 9.11 8.54
C ASP A 175 26.81 9.65 8.96
N ILE A 176 25.99 9.99 7.97
CA ILE A 176 24.60 10.39 8.20
C ILE A 176 23.78 9.15 8.53
N SER A 177 23.22 9.11 9.74
CA SER A 177 22.31 8.04 10.18
C SER A 177 20.88 8.56 10.33
N ALA A 178 19.91 7.78 9.86
CA ALA A 178 18.49 8.03 10.04
C ALA A 178 17.76 6.73 10.42
N THR A 179 16.90 6.80 11.43
CA THR A 179 16.07 5.66 11.86
C THR A 179 14.62 5.92 11.50
N TYR A 180 14.04 5.00 10.73
CA TYR A 180 12.63 5.00 10.37
C TYR A 180 11.85 3.95 11.16
N LYS A 181 10.58 4.23 11.40
CA LYS A 181 9.63 3.31 12.04
C LYS A 181 8.41 3.12 11.15
N LEU A 182 8.05 1.85 10.93
CA LEU A 182 6.71 1.50 10.46
C LEU A 182 5.71 1.82 11.57
N ALA A 183 5.03 2.96 11.46
CA ALA A 183 4.10 3.45 12.47
C ALA A 183 2.76 2.70 12.41
N HIS A 184 2.26 2.47 11.20
CA HIS A 184 0.96 1.83 10.96
C HIS A 184 0.95 1.03 9.65
N ILE A 185 0.04 0.08 9.57
CA ILE A 185 -0.37 -0.62 8.36
C ILE A 185 -1.79 -0.17 8.00
N LEU A 186 -2.04 0.07 6.72
CA LEU A 186 -3.31 0.59 6.24
C LEU A 186 -4.39 -0.50 6.16
N VAL A 187 -5.59 -0.11 6.57
CA VAL A 187 -6.84 -0.75 6.17
C VAL A 187 -7.47 0.16 5.14
N GLU A 188 -7.49 -0.30 3.90
CA GLU A 188 -8.10 0.42 2.78
C GLU A 188 -9.47 -0.18 2.50
N GLY A 189 -10.34 0.58 1.84
CA GLY A 189 -11.57 -0.02 1.38
C GLY A 189 -12.37 0.81 0.40
N HIS A 190 -13.40 0.17 -0.13
CA HIS A 190 -14.30 0.73 -1.12
C HIS A 190 -15.74 0.55 -0.66
N LEU A 191 -16.33 1.60 -0.13
CA LEU A 191 -17.66 1.57 0.47
C LEU A 191 -18.73 2.04 -0.52
N LEU A 192 -19.77 1.23 -0.68
CA LEU A 192 -20.91 1.54 -1.56
C LEU A 192 -22.24 1.48 -0.82
N ASP A 193 -23.19 2.29 -1.28
CA ASP A 193 -24.60 2.14 -0.97
C ASP A 193 -25.18 0.96 -1.77
N THR A 194 -25.73 -0.03 -1.08
CA THR A 194 -26.30 -1.26 -1.64
C THR A 194 -27.42 -0.98 -2.65
N TYR A 195 -28.23 0.07 -2.43
CA TYR A 195 -29.37 0.39 -3.28
C TYR A 195 -29.00 1.33 -4.40
N ALA A 196 -28.27 2.41 -4.09
CA ALA A 196 -27.88 3.39 -5.10
C ALA A 196 -26.74 2.90 -6.00
N LEU A 197 -26.03 1.82 -5.59
CA LEU A 197 -24.83 1.29 -6.25
C LEU A 197 -23.78 2.36 -6.50
N SER A 198 -23.70 3.33 -5.59
CA SER A 198 -22.84 4.49 -5.66
C SER A 198 -22.08 4.68 -4.35
N PRO A 199 -20.90 5.32 -4.38
CA PRO A 199 -20.16 5.67 -3.17
C PRO A 199 -21.00 6.50 -2.21
N ALA A 200 -21.06 6.09 -0.94
CA ALA A 200 -21.69 6.89 0.12
C ALA A 200 -20.76 8.04 0.53
N ARG A 201 -20.61 9.02 -0.37
CA ARG A 201 -19.68 10.16 -0.23
C ARG A 201 -19.94 10.91 1.08
N GLY A 202 -18.86 11.13 1.83
CA GLY A 202 -18.89 11.85 3.10
C GLY A 202 -19.35 11.02 4.29
N LEU A 203 -19.63 9.72 4.11
CA LEU A 203 -19.92 8.81 5.21
C LEU A 203 -18.71 8.74 6.13
N GLU A 204 -18.91 9.09 7.40
CA GLU A 204 -17.89 8.99 8.42
C GLU A 204 -17.85 7.56 8.95
N VAL A 205 -16.68 6.94 8.89
CA VAL A 205 -16.42 5.58 9.38
C VAL A 205 -15.31 5.61 10.41
N GLN A 206 -15.30 4.64 11.30
CA GLN A 206 -14.30 4.52 12.34
C GLN A 206 -13.82 3.07 12.50
N LEU A 207 -12.58 2.95 12.96
CA LEU A 207 -11.94 1.69 13.33
C LEU A 207 -11.51 1.77 14.79
N GLY A 208 -11.75 0.69 15.53
CA GLY A 208 -11.37 0.57 16.92
C GLY A 208 -11.14 -0.87 17.36
N THR A 209 -11.00 -1.06 18.65
CA THR A 209 -10.92 -2.37 19.31
C THR A 209 -12.11 -2.54 20.24
N PHE A 210 -12.37 -3.75 20.72
CA PHE A 210 -13.45 -4.01 21.68
C PHE A 210 -13.39 -3.11 22.93
N LYS A 211 -12.19 -2.74 23.38
CA LYS A 211 -11.99 -1.84 24.54
C LYS A 211 -12.15 -0.35 24.18
N ARG A 212 -11.81 0.02 22.95
CA ARG A 212 -11.82 1.41 22.46
C ARG A 212 -12.38 1.41 21.04
N PRO A 213 -13.71 1.56 20.87
CA PRO A 213 -14.38 1.38 19.58
C PRO A 213 -14.08 2.49 18.55
N ALA A 214 -13.55 3.64 18.98
CA ALA A 214 -13.16 4.74 18.11
C ALA A 214 -11.68 5.10 18.36
N ILE A 215 -10.78 4.57 17.53
CA ILE A 215 -9.32 4.86 17.59
C ILE A 215 -8.90 5.74 16.42
N THR A 216 -9.35 5.40 15.21
CA THR A 216 -9.13 6.19 14.00
C THR A 216 -10.44 6.34 13.26
N ASP A 217 -10.65 7.48 12.64
CA ASP A 217 -11.80 7.78 11.80
C ASP A 217 -11.36 8.33 10.45
N THR A 218 -12.24 8.21 9.46
CA THR A 218 -12.04 8.78 8.13
C THR A 218 -13.39 8.99 7.45
N ILE A 219 -13.37 9.66 6.31
CA ILE A 219 -14.56 9.88 5.48
C ILE A 219 -14.44 9.10 4.17
N VAL A 220 -15.58 8.63 3.68
CA VAL A 220 -15.66 7.95 2.38
C VAL A 220 -15.57 8.97 1.25
N MET A 221 -14.63 8.76 0.34
CA MET A 221 -14.39 9.62 -0.82
C MET A 221 -15.42 9.37 -1.92
N ALA A 222 -15.71 10.40 -2.72
CA ALA A 222 -16.60 10.29 -3.88
C ALA A 222 -16.06 9.33 -4.94
N ASN A 223 -14.74 9.29 -5.10
CA ASN A 223 -14.08 8.43 -6.08
C ASN A 223 -14.09 7.00 -5.56
N LEU A 224 -15.00 6.20 -6.13
CA LEU A 224 -15.11 4.76 -5.90
C LEU A 224 -15.30 4.34 -4.43
N GLY A 225 -15.76 5.26 -3.58
CA GLY A 225 -15.98 4.97 -2.17
C GLY A 225 -14.70 4.70 -1.39
N TYR A 226 -13.55 5.20 -1.88
CA TYR A 226 -12.26 4.95 -1.23
C TYR A 226 -12.25 5.50 0.20
N LEU A 227 -11.71 4.69 1.11
CA LEU A 227 -11.44 5.03 2.51
C LEU A 227 -10.11 4.43 2.92
N GLN A 228 -9.45 5.07 3.88
CA GLN A 228 -8.16 4.64 4.40
C GLN A 228 -8.10 4.89 5.91
N LEU A 229 -7.81 3.84 6.66
CA LEU A 229 -7.73 3.84 8.13
C LEU A 229 -6.37 3.31 8.57
N LYS A 230 -5.86 3.86 9.67
CA LYS A 230 -4.56 3.48 10.24
C LYS A 230 -4.75 2.39 11.27
N ALA A 231 -4.09 1.25 11.07
CA ALA A 231 -4.18 0.11 11.98
C ALA A 231 -2.81 -0.48 12.30
N ASN A 232 -2.79 -1.40 13.25
CA ASN A 232 -1.66 -2.28 13.55
C ASN A 232 -2.16 -3.73 13.49
N PRO A 233 -1.27 -4.74 13.43
CA PRO A 233 -1.70 -6.13 13.40
C PRO A 233 -2.65 -6.48 14.56
N GLY A 234 -3.77 -7.12 14.25
CA GLY A 234 -4.79 -7.47 15.24
C GLY A 234 -6.21 -7.53 14.71
N VAL A 235 -7.15 -7.74 15.63
CA VAL A 235 -8.59 -7.76 15.39
C VAL A 235 -9.18 -6.38 15.69
N TRP A 236 -9.79 -5.79 14.68
CA TRP A 236 -10.41 -4.47 14.74
C TRP A 236 -11.92 -4.55 14.56
N GLN A 237 -12.61 -3.52 15.07
CA GLN A 237 -14.03 -3.27 14.87
C GLN A 237 -14.19 -2.08 13.95
N PHE A 238 -14.81 -2.31 12.81
CA PHE A 238 -15.17 -1.30 11.82
C PHE A 238 -16.66 -0.96 11.98
N SER A 239 -16.97 0.31 12.10
CA SER A 239 -18.35 0.79 12.23
C SER A 239 -18.53 2.15 11.57
N ILE A 240 -19.80 2.52 11.34
CA ILE A 240 -20.13 3.91 11.00
C ILE A 240 -19.87 4.76 12.26
N ARG A 241 -19.33 5.96 12.08
CA ARG A 241 -19.10 6.89 13.19
C ARG A 241 -20.46 7.41 13.70
N PRO A 242 -20.68 7.46 15.03
CA PRO A 242 -21.89 8.04 15.60
C PRO A 242 -22.11 9.49 15.15
N GLY A 243 -23.34 9.83 14.77
CA GLY A 243 -23.73 11.13 14.24
C GLY A 243 -24.58 10.99 12.99
N ARG A 244 -24.59 12.02 12.14
CA ARG A 244 -25.43 12.08 10.92
C ARG A 244 -25.25 10.87 10.00
N SER A 245 -24.04 10.34 9.87
CA SER A 245 -23.78 9.13 9.09
C SER A 245 -24.52 7.91 9.64
N ALA A 246 -24.51 7.70 10.96
CA ALA A 246 -25.22 6.59 11.60
C ALA A 246 -26.75 6.78 11.64
N ASP A 247 -27.23 8.03 11.63
CA ASP A 247 -28.67 8.34 11.57
C ASP A 247 -29.28 8.02 10.19
N ILE A 248 -28.50 8.23 9.12
CA ILE A 248 -28.95 8.03 7.74
C ILE A 248 -28.65 6.61 7.27
N TYR A 249 -27.47 6.07 7.59
CA TYR A 249 -26.99 4.78 7.08
C TYR A 249 -26.90 3.72 8.19
N ARG A 250 -27.02 2.46 7.78
CA ARG A 250 -26.66 1.28 8.57
C ARG A 250 -25.61 0.46 7.82
N MET A 251 -24.81 -0.29 8.58
CA MET A 251 -23.80 -1.19 7.99
C MET A 251 -24.46 -2.51 7.62
N ASP A 252 -24.46 -2.87 6.32
CA ASP A 252 -25.03 -4.16 5.89
C ASP A 252 -23.98 -5.26 6.03
N HIS A 253 -22.85 -5.14 5.34
CA HIS A 253 -21.83 -6.19 5.32
C HIS A 253 -20.44 -5.61 5.04
N VAL A 254 -19.40 -6.31 5.51
CA VAL A 254 -17.99 -6.01 5.17
C VAL A 254 -17.36 -7.30 4.67
N SER A 255 -16.94 -7.31 3.41
CA SER A 255 -16.27 -8.45 2.78
C SER A 255 -14.84 -8.11 2.38
N TYR A 256 -14.07 -9.14 2.02
CA TYR A 256 -12.69 -9.02 1.52
C TYR A 256 -12.66 -9.36 0.03
N GLY A 257 -11.80 -8.66 -0.72
CA GLY A 257 -11.58 -8.87 -2.16
C GLY A 257 -12.68 -8.38 -3.11
N ARG A 258 -13.97 -8.48 -2.73
CA ARG A 258 -15.09 -7.94 -3.52
C ARG A 258 -16.31 -7.63 -2.66
N TRP A 259 -17.23 -6.81 -3.17
CA TRP A 259 -18.55 -6.63 -2.57
C TRP A 259 -19.38 -7.91 -2.62
N ASP A 260 -19.99 -8.28 -1.51
CA ASP A 260 -20.91 -9.41 -1.39
C ASP A 260 -22.35 -8.94 -1.14
N TYR A 261 -23.08 -8.70 -2.24
CA TYR A 261 -24.48 -8.27 -2.20
C TYR A 261 -25.43 -9.36 -1.69
N ALA A 262 -25.07 -10.64 -1.79
CA ALA A 262 -25.90 -11.73 -1.30
C ALA A 262 -25.86 -11.79 0.23
N ALA A 263 -24.66 -11.68 0.81
CA ALA A 263 -24.47 -11.59 2.25
C ALA A 263 -25.10 -10.31 2.83
N ALA A 264 -25.01 -9.18 2.12
CA ALA A 264 -25.65 -7.93 2.52
C ALA A 264 -27.19 -8.03 2.66
N LYS A 265 -27.86 -8.84 1.83
CA LYS A 265 -29.31 -9.08 1.96
C LYS A 265 -29.69 -9.88 3.20
N GLN A 266 -28.77 -10.67 3.74
CA GLN A 266 -28.95 -11.48 4.95
C GLN A 266 -28.39 -10.80 6.19
N ALA A 267 -27.99 -9.53 6.07
CA ALA A 267 -27.33 -8.79 7.14
C ALA A 267 -28.18 -8.74 8.42
N THR A 268 -27.54 -9.05 9.54
CA THR A 268 -28.05 -8.76 10.88
C THR A 268 -28.02 -7.24 11.14
N ASN A 269 -28.87 -6.75 12.05
CA ASN A 269 -28.90 -5.34 12.50
C ASN A 269 -27.65 -4.93 13.32
N GLU A 270 -26.50 -5.52 13.06
CA GLU A 270 -25.23 -5.21 13.72
C GLU A 270 -24.48 -4.14 12.91
N ASP A 271 -24.39 -2.93 13.48
CA ASP A 271 -23.70 -1.80 12.84
C ASP A 271 -22.16 -1.89 12.93
N THR A 272 -21.62 -2.93 13.58
CA THR A 272 -20.17 -3.14 13.78
C THR A 272 -19.73 -4.46 13.17
N ARG A 273 -18.63 -4.45 12.41
CA ARG A 273 -18.06 -5.63 11.74
C ARG A 273 -16.60 -5.81 12.10
N ALA A 274 -16.13 -7.06 12.20
CA ALA A 274 -14.74 -7.35 12.52
C ALA A 274 -13.85 -7.26 11.27
N VAL A 275 -12.70 -6.58 11.41
CA VAL A 275 -11.66 -6.48 10.37
C VAL A 275 -10.35 -7.04 10.91
N LEU A 276 -9.71 -7.92 10.15
CA LEU A 276 -8.47 -8.58 10.56
C LEU A 276 -7.28 -8.00 9.81
N VAL A 277 -6.28 -7.51 10.54
CA VAL A 277 -4.99 -7.10 9.97
C VAL A 277 -3.95 -8.14 10.37
N THR A 278 -3.63 -9.05 9.44
CA THR A 278 -2.73 -10.20 9.68
C THR A 278 -1.51 -10.22 8.76
N SER A 279 -1.44 -9.31 7.80
CA SER A 279 -0.37 -9.25 6.80
C SER A 279 0.23 -7.84 6.71
N PHE A 280 1.49 -7.79 6.29
CA PHE A 280 2.14 -6.54 5.90
C PHE A 280 1.54 -5.90 4.65
N CYS A 281 0.72 -6.62 3.87
CA CYS A 281 0.02 -6.07 2.70
C CYS A 281 -1.13 -5.13 3.10
N GLY A 282 -1.38 -4.97 4.39
CA GLY A 282 -2.59 -4.31 4.88
C GLY A 282 -3.81 -5.17 4.65
N THR A 283 -4.95 -4.52 4.58
CA THR A 283 -6.24 -5.19 4.44
C THR A 283 -7.19 -4.33 3.65
N THR A 284 -7.63 -4.84 2.50
CA THR A 284 -8.62 -4.18 1.65
C THR A 284 -10.01 -4.73 1.93
N ILE A 285 -10.91 -3.86 2.38
CA ILE A 285 -12.30 -4.19 2.70
C ILE A 285 -13.28 -3.60 1.68
N PHE A 286 -14.41 -4.28 1.48
CA PHE A 286 -15.47 -3.85 0.57
C PHE A 286 -16.80 -3.72 1.32
N PRO A 287 -16.99 -2.63 2.10
CA PRO A 287 -18.20 -2.43 2.87
C PRO A 287 -19.40 -2.11 1.99
N LEU A 288 -20.56 -2.61 2.41
CA LEU A 288 -21.87 -2.27 1.87
C LEU A 288 -22.71 -1.63 2.98
N VAL A 289 -23.33 -0.51 2.67
CA VAL A 289 -24.23 0.22 3.57
C VAL A 289 -25.58 0.43 2.90
N SER A 290 -26.62 0.59 3.70
CA SER A 290 -27.93 1.01 3.20
C SER A 290 -28.49 2.14 4.01
N LYS A 291 -29.30 2.99 3.38
CA LYS A 291 -30.05 4.01 4.10
C LYS A 291 -31.10 3.36 5.01
N ARG A 292 -31.29 3.93 6.20
CA ARG A 292 -32.31 3.50 7.16
C ARG A 292 -33.72 3.80 6.60
N PRO A 293 -34.76 3.05 7.01
CA PRO A 293 -36.13 3.31 6.59
C PRO A 293 -36.56 4.74 6.89
N GLY A 294 -37.15 5.42 5.90
CA GLY A 294 -37.58 6.82 6.01
C GLY A 294 -36.48 7.87 5.81
N LYS A 295 -35.23 7.44 5.58
CA LYS A 295 -34.07 8.32 5.30
C LYS A 295 -33.59 8.27 3.85
N GLU A 296 -34.34 7.58 2.98
CA GLU A 296 -33.97 7.32 1.58
C GLU A 296 -33.72 8.59 0.75
N ALA A 297 -34.55 9.62 0.97
CA ALA A 297 -34.45 10.92 0.30
C ALA A 297 -33.47 11.90 0.97
N GLU A 298 -32.92 11.56 2.15
CA GLU A 298 -31.99 12.46 2.85
C GLU A 298 -30.59 12.33 2.25
N GLU A 299 -29.99 13.47 1.91
CA GLU A 299 -28.60 13.53 1.50
C GLU A 299 -27.68 13.71 2.71
N LEU A 300 -26.56 12.99 2.70
CA LEU A 300 -25.62 13.02 3.81
C LEU A 300 -24.90 14.38 3.89
N LEU A 301 -24.43 14.86 2.74
CA LEU A 301 -23.86 16.20 2.60
C LEU A 301 -25.01 17.18 2.41
N GLN A 302 -25.04 18.23 3.20
CA GLN A 302 -25.90 19.37 2.91
C GLN A 302 -25.18 20.23 1.88
N ASP A 303 -25.84 20.54 0.77
CA ASP A 303 -25.38 21.64 -0.07
C ASP A 303 -25.37 22.90 0.79
N SER A 304 -24.19 23.48 0.98
CA SER A 304 -24.09 24.80 1.60
C SER A 304 -24.96 25.75 0.77
N PRO A 305 -26.01 26.37 1.34
CA PRO A 305 -26.77 27.34 0.59
C PRO A 305 -25.80 28.44 0.16
N SER A 306 -25.77 28.72 -1.14
CA SER A 306 -25.11 29.88 -1.73
C SER A 306 -25.43 31.08 -0.84
N SER A 307 -24.43 31.55 -0.10
CA SER A 307 -24.59 32.51 0.97
C SER A 307 -25.02 33.87 0.40
N VAL A 308 -26.32 34.12 0.36
CA VAL A 308 -26.86 35.46 0.58
C VAL A 308 -26.83 35.67 2.10
N PRO A 309 -26.07 36.64 2.65
CA PRO A 309 -25.97 36.79 4.09
C PRO A 309 -27.27 37.39 4.64
N GLN A 310 -27.98 36.62 5.46
CA GLN A 310 -28.91 37.16 6.46
C GLN A 310 -28.28 37.02 7.86
N PRO A 311 -28.40 38.04 8.73
CA PRO A 311 -27.76 38.00 10.03
C PRO A 311 -28.62 37.26 11.07
N ASN A 312 -27.92 36.55 11.94
CA ASN A 312 -28.32 36.04 13.26
C ASN A 312 -29.14 34.73 13.32
N SER A 313 -28.43 33.62 13.50
CA SER A 313 -28.70 32.70 14.62
C SER A 313 -27.46 31.87 14.96
N GLU A 314 -27.14 31.82 16.25
CA GLU A 314 -26.07 31.01 16.81
C GLU A 314 -26.39 29.53 16.63
N SER A 315 -25.56 28.80 15.89
CA SER A 315 -25.55 27.34 15.93
C SER A 315 -24.14 26.78 15.79
N THR A 316 -23.92 25.71 16.54
CA THR A 316 -22.66 25.06 16.89
C THR A 316 -21.79 24.73 15.69
N SER A 317 -20.58 25.30 15.70
CA SER A 317 -19.56 25.21 14.66
C SER A 317 -19.06 23.78 14.44
N GLY A 318 -19.47 23.19 13.31
CA GLY A 318 -18.89 21.96 12.77
C GLY A 318 -17.47 22.16 12.23
N LEU A 319 -16.66 21.10 12.33
CA LEU A 319 -15.22 21.05 12.03
C LEU A 319 -14.83 21.58 10.63
N TRP A 320 -15.77 21.65 9.70
CA TRP A 320 -15.58 22.22 8.35
C TRP A 320 -15.17 23.70 8.36
N ASN A 321 -15.58 24.49 9.35
CA ASN A 321 -15.14 25.89 9.46
C ASN A 321 -13.68 26.01 9.92
N LYS A 322 -13.11 24.97 10.57
CA LYS A 322 -11.71 24.97 10.99
C LYS A 322 -10.75 24.61 9.84
N PHE A 323 -11.19 23.81 8.87
CA PHE A 323 -10.35 23.44 7.72
C PHE A 323 -10.16 24.56 6.70
N LYS A 324 -11.13 25.50 6.58
CA LYS A 324 -10.96 26.67 5.70
C LYS A 324 -9.97 27.71 6.22
N GLY A 325 -9.69 27.73 7.53
CA GLY A 325 -8.75 28.69 8.13
C GLY A 325 -7.27 28.28 8.05
N ALA A 326 -6.96 27.03 7.68
CA ALA A 326 -5.59 26.50 7.66
C ALA A 326 -4.97 26.43 6.25
N PHE A 327 -5.73 26.82 5.21
CA PHE A 327 -5.26 26.95 3.83
C PHE A 327 -5.61 28.33 3.26
N GLY A 328 -5.34 29.37 4.05
CA GLY A 328 -5.26 30.76 3.62
C GLY A 328 -3.83 31.25 3.81
#